data_AF-A0A847HTU0-F1
#
_entry.id   AF-A0A847HTU0-F1
#
_cell.length_a   1.000
_cell.length_b   1.000
_cell.length_c   1.000
_cell.angle_alpha   90.00
_cell.angle_beta   90.00
_cell.angle_gamma   90.00
#
_symmetry.space_group_name_H-M   'P 1'
#
loop_
_entity.id
_entity.type
_entity.pdbx_description
1 polymer ?
#
loop_
_entity_poly.entity_id
_entity_poly.type
_entity_poly.pdbx_seq_one_letter_code
_entity_poly.pdbx_strand_id
1 'polypeptide(L)'
;MSAARDDDRHDPGPPGAGELPPDAVEAELGTPLAERPFAEALRATPELADIAVSLLLVAFPEKRLAREAEGQRTVLYTEPPLAKPERRRLLDLLFELVERPEWRERCAVAREVRDVRGTRLELLVPLAPDAYDGGEALVGPFEGEEEAQAWAAGIAEPSLAFDTVPCHGRHLVDLFPLGELLDE
;
A
#
# COMPACT_ATOMS: atom_id res chain seq x y z
N MET A 1 41.26 -3.62 68.50
CA MET A 1 41.83 -3.65 67.13
C MET A 1 40.72 -4.02 66.18
N SER A 2 40.49 -3.17 65.17
CA SER A 2 39.77 -3.41 63.90
C SER A 2 38.28 -3.83 63.96
N ALA A 3 37.39 -3.47 63.05
CA ALA A 3 37.27 -2.41 62.04
C ALA A 3 35.85 -2.56 61.43
N ALA A 4 35.21 -1.42 61.14
CA ALA A 4 34.22 -1.10 60.10
C ALA A 4 33.29 -2.17 59.46
N ARG A 5 32.02 -1.77 59.27
CA ARG A 5 31.31 -1.56 57.97
C ARG A 5 29.80 -1.45 58.27
N ASP A 6 29.26 -0.26 58.41
CA ASP A 6 28.78 0.67 57.39
C ASP A 6 27.87 0.08 56.31
N ASP A 7 26.74 0.77 56.24
CA ASP A 7 25.49 0.60 55.52
C ASP A 7 25.66 0.96 54.04
N ASP A 8 25.01 0.24 53.13
CA ASP A 8 24.35 0.83 51.95
C ASP A 8 23.63 -0.26 51.14
N ARG A 9 22.30 -0.21 51.18
CA ARG A 9 21.42 -0.95 50.26
C ARG A 9 21.12 -0.03 49.09
N HIS A 10 21.52 -0.43 47.88
CA HIS A 10 21.09 0.22 46.65
C HIS A 10 20.16 -0.72 45.87
N ASP A 11 18.92 -0.31 45.74
CA ASP A 11 17.86 -0.95 44.95
C ASP A 11 17.81 -0.25 43.58
N PRO A 12 18.07 -0.92 42.45
CA PRO A 12 17.97 -0.27 41.15
C PRO A 12 16.52 -0.31 40.66
N GLY A 13 15.88 0.86 40.61
CA GLY A 13 14.58 1.05 39.95
C GLY A 13 14.63 0.75 38.44
N PRO A 14 13.46 0.62 37.79
CA PRO A 14 13.37 0.21 36.39
C PRO A 14 13.92 1.29 35.45
N PRO A 15 14.48 0.90 34.28
CA PRO A 15 15.00 1.86 33.31
C PRO A 15 13.85 2.67 32.70
N GLY A 16 13.98 3.99 32.76
CA GLY A 16 13.06 4.92 32.14
C GLY A 16 12.99 4.74 30.62
N ALA A 17 11.79 4.91 30.08
CA ALA A 17 11.56 5.05 28.64
C ALA A 17 12.34 6.27 28.15
N GLY A 18 13.52 6.04 27.57
CA GLY A 18 14.27 7.07 26.88
C GLY A 18 13.53 7.45 25.60
N GLU A 19 13.08 8.70 25.52
CA GLU A 19 12.75 9.32 24.24
C GLU A 19 13.96 9.17 23.31
N LEU A 20 13.72 8.59 22.13
CA LEU A 20 14.74 8.49 21.10
C LEU A 20 15.13 9.92 20.67
N PRO A 21 16.43 10.21 20.52
CA PRO A 21 16.88 11.53 20.07
C PRO A 21 16.31 11.83 18.67
N PRO A 22 15.97 13.10 18.37
CA PRO A 22 15.36 13.50 17.09
C PRO A 22 16.16 13.05 15.86
N ASP A 23 17.47 12.96 16.01
CA ASP A 23 18.40 12.53 14.96
C ASP A 23 18.23 11.04 14.56
N ALA A 24 17.68 10.20 15.45
CA ALA A 24 17.37 8.80 15.13
C ALA A 24 16.10 8.69 14.25
N VAL A 25 15.17 9.64 14.39
CA VAL A 25 13.94 9.72 13.60
C VAL A 25 14.24 10.22 12.19
N GLU A 26 15.18 11.16 12.04
CA GLU A 26 15.63 11.64 10.74
C GLU A 26 16.56 10.64 10.02
N ALA A 27 17.40 9.89 10.76
CA ALA A 27 18.23 8.83 10.17
C ALA A 27 17.39 7.66 9.61
N GLU A 28 16.26 7.33 10.24
CA GLU A 28 15.32 6.32 9.69
C GLU A 28 14.65 6.81 8.41
N LEU A 29 14.56 8.12 8.14
CA LEU A 29 13.93 8.69 6.94
C LEU A 29 14.89 8.83 5.75
N GLY A 30 16.21 8.75 5.96
CA GLY A 30 17.24 8.93 4.94
C GLY A 30 17.86 7.66 4.34
N THR A 31 17.48 6.45 4.77
CA THR A 31 18.01 5.20 4.23
C THR A 31 17.32 4.80 2.91
N PRO A 32 18.06 4.46 1.85
CA PRO A 32 17.47 3.85 0.65
C PRO A 32 16.68 2.59 1.01
N LEU A 33 15.48 2.44 0.43
CA LEU A 33 14.53 1.35 0.70
C LEU A 33 15.12 -0.06 0.57
N ALA A 34 16.17 -0.22 -0.23
CA ALA A 34 16.86 -1.48 -0.48
C ALA A 34 17.53 -2.11 0.76
N GLU A 35 17.73 -1.35 1.85
CA GLU A 35 18.37 -1.84 3.08
C GLU A 35 17.43 -1.90 4.30
N ARG A 36 16.13 -1.58 4.11
CA ARG A 36 15.16 -1.59 5.21
C ARG A 36 14.52 -2.98 5.37
N PRO A 37 14.21 -3.41 6.61
CA PRO A 37 13.49 -4.68 6.89
C PRO A 37 12.00 -4.66 6.47
N PHE A 38 11.56 -3.56 5.84
CA PHE A 38 10.20 -3.31 5.42
C PHE A 38 9.96 -3.87 4.02
N ALA A 39 8.91 -4.68 3.87
CA ALA A 39 8.46 -5.16 2.57
C ALA A 39 7.10 -4.57 2.20
N GLU A 40 6.87 -4.38 0.89
CA GLU A 40 5.63 -3.85 0.36
C GLU A 40 4.46 -4.77 0.74
N ALA A 41 3.46 -4.21 1.40
CA ALA A 41 2.24 -4.91 1.80
C ALA A 41 1.07 -4.57 0.86
N LEU A 42 0.94 -3.30 0.47
CA LEU A 42 -0.23 -2.79 -0.24
C LEU A 42 0.10 -1.44 -0.92
N ARG A 43 -0.41 -1.23 -2.15
CA ARG A 43 -0.53 0.11 -2.75
C ARG A 43 -1.96 0.59 -2.66
N ALA A 44 -2.18 1.84 -2.29
CA ALA A 44 -3.50 2.42 -2.19
C ALA A 44 -3.60 3.78 -2.89
N THR A 45 -4.76 4.12 -3.45
CA THR A 45 -5.00 5.53 -3.83
C THR A 45 -5.18 6.40 -2.60
N PRO A 46 -4.95 7.72 -2.70
CA PRO A 46 -4.95 8.62 -1.54
C PRO A 46 -6.24 8.55 -0.71
N GLU A 47 -7.40 8.32 -1.35
CA GLU A 47 -8.70 8.24 -0.68
C GLU A 47 -8.87 7.00 0.18
N LEU A 48 -8.11 5.95 -0.10
CA LEU A 48 -8.16 4.67 0.62
C LEU A 48 -6.91 4.45 1.49
N ALA A 49 -5.87 5.28 1.38
CA ALA A 49 -4.60 5.11 2.07
C ALA A 49 -4.75 5.11 3.60
N ASP A 50 -5.46 6.08 4.20
CA ASP A 50 -5.62 6.13 5.65
C ASP A 50 -6.53 5.01 6.19
N ILE A 51 -7.48 4.54 5.38
CA ILE A 51 -8.32 3.38 5.70
C ILE A 51 -7.48 2.11 5.67
N ALA A 52 -6.62 1.95 4.66
CA ALA A 52 -5.69 0.84 4.55
C ALA A 52 -4.70 0.81 5.72
N VAL A 53 -4.17 1.97 6.14
CA VAL A 53 -3.34 2.08 7.35
C VAL A 53 -4.11 1.61 8.59
N SER A 54 -5.34 2.08 8.78
CA SER A 54 -6.16 1.70 9.92
C SER A 54 -6.44 0.19 9.93
N LEU A 55 -6.75 -0.38 8.76
CA LEU A 55 -7.00 -1.81 8.59
C LEU A 55 -5.74 -2.63 8.93
N LEU A 56 -4.57 -2.22 8.45
CA LEU A 56 -3.31 -2.89 8.76
C LEU A 56 -2.99 -2.86 10.26
N LEU A 57 -3.12 -1.70 10.91
CA LEU A 57 -2.87 -1.55 12.35
C LEU A 57 -3.81 -2.41 13.22
N VAL A 58 -5.08 -2.54 12.81
CA VAL A 58 -6.08 -3.32 13.54
C VAL A 58 -5.93 -4.82 13.28
N ALA A 59 -5.70 -5.22 12.03
CA ALA A 59 -5.65 -6.63 11.66
C ALA A 59 -4.32 -7.30 12.02
N PHE A 60 -3.23 -6.52 12.06
CA PHE A 60 -1.85 -6.98 12.28
C PHE A 60 -1.12 -6.06 13.29
N PRO A 61 -1.58 -6.00 14.55
CA PRO A 61 -1.08 -5.07 15.57
C PRO A 61 0.40 -5.27 15.93
N GLU A 62 0.97 -6.43 15.59
CA GLU A 62 2.38 -6.75 15.79
C GLU A 62 3.32 -6.17 14.71
N LYS A 63 2.77 -5.58 13.63
CA LYS A 63 3.55 -5.03 12.53
C LYS A 63 3.86 -3.55 12.76
N ARG A 64 5.10 -3.15 12.44
CA ARG A 64 5.44 -1.75 12.20
C ARG A 64 5.02 -1.37 10.79
N LEU A 65 4.54 -0.14 10.60
CA LEU A 65 4.13 0.38 9.30
C LEU A 65 5.01 1.54 8.86
N ALA A 66 5.34 1.57 7.58
CA ALA A 66 5.90 2.72 6.89
C ALA A 66 5.07 3.02 5.65
N ARG A 67 5.11 4.27 5.17
CA ARG A 67 4.41 4.69 3.95
C ARG A 67 5.27 5.61 3.11
N GLU A 68 5.09 5.54 1.81
CA GLU A 68 5.74 6.41 0.82
C GLU A 68 4.75 6.78 -0.30
N ALA A 69 4.90 7.96 -0.88
CA ALA A 69 4.17 8.35 -2.07
C ALA A 69 4.93 7.87 -3.32
N GLU A 70 4.25 7.13 -4.20
CA GLU A 70 4.77 6.69 -5.50
C GLU A 70 3.76 7.10 -6.59
N GLY A 71 4.10 8.14 -7.35
CA GLY A 71 3.18 8.73 -8.33
C GLY A 71 1.89 9.21 -7.66
N GLN A 72 0.75 8.73 -8.15
CA GLN A 72 -0.57 9.02 -7.57
C GLN A 72 -1.01 8.00 -6.50
N ARG A 73 -0.11 7.13 -6.04
CA ARG A 73 -0.42 6.07 -5.07
C ARG A 73 0.40 6.24 -3.80
N THR A 74 -0.10 5.67 -2.71
CA THR A 74 0.63 5.49 -1.46
C THR A 74 1.03 4.02 -1.34
N VAL A 75 2.32 3.75 -1.22
CA VAL A 75 2.85 2.42 -0.94
C VAL A 75 2.95 2.24 0.57
N LEU A 76 2.37 1.16 1.08
CA LEU A 76 2.38 0.79 2.49
C LEU A 76 3.29 -0.43 2.68
N TYR A 77 4.20 -0.30 3.64
CA TYR A 77 5.18 -1.33 3.98
C TYR A 77 4.97 -1.82 5.41
N THR A 78 5.29 -3.10 5.64
CA THR A 78 5.22 -3.72 6.97
C THR A 78 6.57 -4.32 7.39
N GLU A 79 6.90 -4.21 8.67
CA GLU A 79 7.99 -4.95 9.31
C GLU A 79 7.46 -5.68 10.57
N PRO A 80 7.67 -7.01 10.71
CA PRO A 80 8.19 -7.91 9.67
C PRO A 80 7.24 -7.99 8.47
N PRO A 81 7.70 -8.45 7.29
CA PRO A 81 6.84 -8.65 6.12
C PRO A 81 5.58 -9.47 6.45
N LEU A 82 4.48 -9.20 5.74
CA LEU A 82 3.31 -10.06 5.83
C LEU A 82 3.63 -11.46 5.30
N ALA A 83 3.45 -12.47 6.15
CA ALA A 83 3.50 -13.87 5.76
C ALA A 83 2.35 -14.18 4.79
N LYS A 84 2.48 -15.27 4.02
CA LYS A 84 1.46 -15.68 3.03
C LYS A 84 0.02 -15.76 3.61
N PRO A 85 -0.22 -16.34 4.80
CA PRO A 85 -1.56 -16.34 5.39
C PRO A 85 -2.07 -14.95 5.76
N GLU A 86 -1.18 -14.06 6.18
CA GLU A 86 -1.51 -12.66 6.53
C GLU A 86 -1.85 -11.86 5.28
N ARG A 87 -1.09 -12.03 4.18
CA ARG A 87 -1.42 -11.43 2.87
C ARG A 87 -2.79 -11.89 2.38
N ARG A 88 -3.11 -13.18 2.52
CA ARG A 88 -4.43 -13.70 2.14
C ARG A 88 -5.54 -13.07 2.97
N ARG A 89 -5.35 -13.02 4.30
CA ARG A 89 -6.29 -12.37 5.22
C ARG A 89 -6.48 -10.89 4.90
N LEU A 90 -5.41 -10.18 4.57
CA LEU A 90 -5.49 -8.78 4.14
C LEU A 90 -6.33 -8.67 2.87
N LEU A 91 -6.06 -9.47 1.84
CA LEU A 91 -6.83 -9.46 0.59
C LEU A 91 -8.33 -9.73 0.83
N ASP A 92 -8.68 -10.69 1.68
CA ASP A 92 -10.09 -10.97 2.02
C ASP A 92 -10.76 -9.74 2.68
N LEU A 93 -10.06 -9.05 3.60
CA LEU A 93 -10.55 -7.80 4.22
C LEU A 93 -10.69 -6.65 3.20
N LEU A 94 -9.79 -6.56 2.23
CA LEU A 94 -9.85 -5.55 1.17
C LEU A 94 -11.05 -5.80 0.24
N PHE A 95 -11.35 -7.06 -0.09
CA PHE A 95 -12.55 -7.41 -0.84
C PHE A 95 -13.83 -7.04 -0.09
N GLU A 96 -13.89 -7.32 1.22
CA GLU A 96 -15.04 -6.89 2.05
C GLU A 96 -15.18 -5.36 2.07
N LEU A 97 -14.06 -4.62 2.12
CA LEU A 97 -14.06 -3.16 2.12
C LEU A 97 -14.66 -2.59 0.82
N VAL A 98 -14.22 -3.06 -0.35
CA VAL A 98 -14.67 -2.49 -1.63
C VAL A 98 -16.11 -2.86 -1.99
N GLU A 99 -16.67 -3.92 -1.39
CA GLU A 99 -18.09 -4.27 -1.54
C GLU A 99 -19.05 -3.38 -0.73
N ARG A 100 -18.54 -2.54 0.18
CA ARG A 100 -19.39 -1.59 0.89
C ARG A 100 -19.99 -0.56 -0.10
N PRO A 101 -21.26 -0.14 0.06
CA PRO A 101 -21.94 0.72 -0.91
C PRO A 101 -21.15 1.98 -1.31
N GLU A 102 -20.55 2.66 -0.34
CA GLU A 102 -19.79 3.90 -0.56
C GLU A 102 -18.53 3.71 -1.43
N TRP A 103 -17.97 2.50 -1.48
CA TRP A 103 -16.79 2.16 -2.28
C TRP A 103 -17.19 1.52 -3.60
N ARG A 104 -18.24 0.70 -3.57
CA ARG A 104 -18.86 0.10 -4.74
C ARG A 104 -19.36 1.14 -5.73
N GLU A 105 -20.03 2.20 -5.25
CA GLU A 105 -20.50 3.32 -6.08
C GLU A 105 -19.36 4.08 -6.76
N ARG A 106 -18.18 4.07 -6.14
CA ARG A 106 -16.95 4.68 -6.65
C ARG A 106 -16.11 3.72 -7.49
N CYS A 107 -16.61 2.52 -7.77
CA CYS A 107 -15.89 1.47 -8.49
C CYS A 107 -14.51 1.16 -7.88
N ALA A 108 -14.40 1.22 -6.54
CA ALA A 108 -13.16 0.86 -5.87
C ALA A 108 -12.80 -0.61 -6.12
N VAL A 109 -11.51 -0.90 -6.29
CA VAL A 109 -11.00 -2.22 -6.61
C VAL A 109 -9.97 -2.65 -5.58
N ALA A 110 -10.11 -3.86 -5.07
CA ALA A 110 -9.06 -4.59 -4.37
C ALA A 110 -8.56 -5.69 -5.30
N ARG A 111 -7.24 -5.87 -5.42
CA ARG A 111 -6.67 -6.93 -6.26
C ARG A 111 -5.29 -7.36 -5.81
N GLU A 112 -4.87 -8.54 -6.27
CA GLU A 112 -3.47 -8.96 -6.26
C GLU A 112 -2.92 -8.76 -7.67
N VAL A 113 -1.82 -8.02 -7.79
CA VAL A 113 -1.11 -7.80 -9.05
C VAL A 113 0.20 -8.55 -8.99
N ARG A 114 0.51 -9.26 -10.07
CA ARG A 114 1.79 -9.93 -10.24
C ARG A 114 2.51 -9.32 -11.45
N ASP A 115 3.73 -8.88 -11.22
CA ASP A 115 4.59 -8.27 -12.23
C ASP A 115 6.04 -8.74 -12.06
N VAL A 116 6.95 -8.13 -12.82
CA VAL A 116 8.39 -8.41 -12.75
C VAL A 116 9.03 -8.05 -11.40
N ARG A 117 8.37 -7.23 -10.56
CA ARG A 117 8.84 -6.82 -9.23
C ARG A 117 8.31 -7.74 -8.13
N GLY A 118 7.36 -8.63 -8.44
CA GLY A 118 6.88 -9.67 -7.56
C GLY A 118 5.36 -9.70 -7.50
N THR A 119 4.81 -9.84 -6.29
CA THR A 119 3.36 -9.89 -6.07
C THR A 119 2.99 -8.84 -5.04
N ARG A 120 2.12 -7.91 -5.42
CA ARG A 120 1.63 -6.83 -4.57
C ARG A 120 0.12 -6.88 -4.44
N LEU A 121 -0.40 -6.31 -3.36
CA LEU A 121 -1.82 -6.05 -3.23
C LEU A 121 -2.08 -4.59 -3.61
N GLU A 122 -3.23 -4.32 -4.22
CA GLU A 122 -3.68 -2.98 -4.55
C GLU A 122 -5.08 -2.72 -4.01
N LEU A 123 -5.34 -1.49 -3.56
CA LEU A 123 -6.62 -0.98 -3.12
C LEU A 123 -6.84 0.41 -3.74
N LEU A 124 -7.57 0.45 -4.85
CA LEU A 124 -7.61 1.62 -5.72
C LEU A 124 -9.02 2.18 -5.86
N VAL A 125 -9.14 3.51 -5.90
CA VAL A 125 -10.26 4.20 -6.55
C VAL A 125 -9.83 4.59 -7.95
N PRO A 126 -10.57 4.23 -9.01
CA PRO A 126 -10.21 4.62 -10.37
C PRO A 126 -10.22 6.14 -10.52
N LEU A 127 -9.26 6.66 -11.29
CA LEU A 127 -9.25 8.06 -11.69
C LEU A 127 -10.39 8.33 -12.65
N ALA A 128 -11.01 9.50 -12.54
CA ALA A 128 -11.92 9.96 -13.59
C ALA A 128 -11.15 10.15 -14.92
N PRO A 129 -11.75 9.85 -16.08
CA PRO A 129 -11.09 10.00 -17.38
C PRO A 129 -10.46 11.38 -17.63
N ASP A 130 -11.14 12.46 -17.21
CA ASP A 130 -10.68 13.84 -17.37
C ASP A 130 -9.56 14.23 -16.38
N ALA A 131 -9.32 13.40 -15.35
CA ALA A 131 -8.26 13.61 -14.37
C ALA A 131 -6.98 12.82 -14.70
N TYR A 132 -7.00 12.01 -15.76
CA TYR A 132 -5.82 11.29 -16.21
C TYR A 132 -4.80 12.24 -16.88
N ASP A 133 -3.58 12.24 -16.36
CA ASP A 133 -2.48 13.11 -16.79
C ASP A 133 -1.24 12.35 -17.31
N GLY A 134 -1.34 11.03 -17.42
CA GLY A 134 -0.29 10.15 -17.97
C GLY A 134 0.13 9.02 -17.02
N GLY A 135 0.78 8.00 -17.57
CA GLY A 135 1.38 6.90 -16.79
C GLY A 135 0.42 5.78 -16.35
N GLU A 136 0.91 4.94 -15.43
CA GLU A 136 0.16 3.76 -14.95
C GLU A 136 -1.03 4.17 -14.06
N ALA A 137 -2.24 3.83 -14.47
CA ALA A 137 -3.45 4.18 -13.75
C ALA A 137 -4.60 3.21 -14.01
N LEU A 138 -5.49 3.09 -13.02
CA LEU A 138 -6.82 2.53 -13.22
C LEU A 138 -7.78 3.70 -13.46
N VAL A 139 -8.44 3.72 -14.61
CA VAL A 139 -9.24 4.88 -15.07
C VAL A 139 -10.68 4.46 -15.33
N GLY A 140 -11.63 5.33 -14.98
CA GLY A 140 -13.05 5.13 -15.20
C GLY A 140 -13.89 5.75 -14.07
N PRO A 141 -15.15 5.34 -13.92
CA PRO A 141 -15.80 4.30 -14.70
C PRO A 141 -16.38 4.80 -16.03
N PHE A 142 -16.42 3.91 -17.02
CA PHE A 142 -17.08 4.08 -18.32
C PHE A 142 -18.40 3.29 -18.34
N GLU A 143 -19.38 3.74 -19.10
CA GLU A 143 -20.69 3.09 -19.15
C GLU A 143 -20.63 1.73 -19.88
N GLY A 144 -19.69 1.57 -20.82
CA GLY A 144 -19.52 0.34 -21.59
C GLY A 144 -18.06 0.04 -21.97
N GLU A 145 -17.82 -1.21 -22.38
CA GLU A 145 -16.50 -1.67 -22.81
C GLU A 145 -16.01 -0.92 -24.06
N GLU A 146 -16.88 -0.68 -25.03
CA GLU A 146 -16.57 0.06 -26.26
C GLU A 146 -16.11 1.49 -25.97
N GLU A 147 -16.76 2.16 -25.02
CA GLU A 147 -16.38 3.52 -24.59
C GLU A 147 -15.01 3.51 -23.90
N ALA A 148 -14.77 2.54 -23.00
CA ALA A 148 -13.49 2.36 -22.33
C ALA A 148 -12.35 2.11 -23.34
N GLN A 149 -12.56 1.24 -24.33
CA GLN A 149 -11.58 0.96 -25.39
C GLN A 149 -11.32 2.19 -26.26
N ALA A 150 -12.38 2.92 -26.64
CA ALA A 150 -12.25 4.14 -27.45
C ALA A 150 -11.46 5.24 -26.71
N TRP A 151 -11.72 5.41 -25.40
CA TRP A 151 -10.96 6.33 -24.57
C TRP A 151 -9.48 5.92 -24.50
N ALA A 152 -9.20 4.64 -24.21
CA ALA A 152 -7.84 4.13 -24.08
C ALA A 152 -7.03 4.29 -25.39
N ALA A 153 -7.66 4.00 -26.53
CA ALA A 153 -7.06 4.20 -27.85
C ALA A 153 -6.72 5.67 -28.16
N GLY A 154 -7.44 6.62 -27.52
CA GLY A 154 -7.23 8.05 -27.66
C GLY A 154 -6.04 8.63 -26.89
N ILE A 155 -5.50 7.91 -25.89
CA ILE A 155 -4.39 8.37 -25.05
C ILE A 155 -3.04 8.38 -25.80
N ALA A 156 -2.88 7.51 -26.81
CA ALA A 156 -1.71 7.47 -27.71
C ALA A 156 -0.32 7.49 -27.01
N GLU A 157 -0.16 6.73 -25.93
CA GLU A 157 1.13 6.53 -25.25
C GLU A 157 1.77 5.19 -25.64
N PRO A 158 2.85 5.16 -26.47
CA PRO A 158 3.42 3.91 -26.97
C PRO A 158 4.03 2.98 -25.92
N SER A 159 4.29 3.50 -24.71
CA SER A 159 4.89 2.75 -23.60
C SER A 159 3.87 2.00 -22.73
N LEU A 160 2.58 2.24 -22.93
CA LEU A 160 1.51 1.65 -22.13
C LEU A 160 0.72 0.62 -22.94
N ALA A 161 0.46 -0.51 -22.30
CA ALA A 161 -0.62 -1.42 -22.65
C ALA A 161 -1.86 -1.07 -21.81
N PHE A 162 -3.01 -1.59 -22.24
CA PHE A 162 -4.22 -1.45 -21.47
C PHE A 162 -5.11 -2.69 -21.56
N ASP A 163 -5.84 -2.94 -20.48
CA ASP A 163 -6.94 -3.90 -20.42
C ASP A 163 -8.23 -3.19 -19.99
N THR A 164 -9.36 -3.66 -20.50
CA THR A 164 -10.68 -3.24 -20.01
C THR A 164 -11.21 -4.24 -18.99
N VAL A 165 -11.60 -3.75 -17.81
CA VAL A 165 -12.03 -4.58 -16.69
C VAL A 165 -13.47 -4.23 -16.29
N PRO A 166 -14.40 -5.21 -16.19
CA PRO A 166 -15.76 -4.95 -15.73
C PRO A 166 -15.76 -4.62 -14.23
N CYS A 167 -16.53 -3.60 -13.84
CA CYS A 167 -16.71 -3.18 -12.44
C CYS A 167 -18.17 -2.77 -12.19
N HIS A 168 -18.92 -3.61 -11.47
CA HIS A 168 -20.30 -3.32 -11.03
C HIS A 168 -21.28 -2.84 -12.12
N GLY A 169 -21.18 -3.40 -13.34
CA GLY A 169 -22.03 -3.01 -14.48
C GLY A 169 -21.48 -1.85 -15.31
N ARG A 170 -20.30 -1.34 -14.95
CA ARG A 170 -19.50 -0.38 -15.70
C ARG A 170 -18.18 -1.02 -16.13
N HIS A 171 -17.31 -0.25 -16.80
CA HIS A 171 -15.98 -0.68 -17.20
C HIS A 171 -14.90 0.27 -16.69
N LEU A 172 -13.71 -0.27 -16.43
CA LEU A 172 -12.49 0.46 -16.12
C LEU A 172 -11.46 0.16 -17.20
N VAL A 173 -10.49 1.05 -17.35
CA VAL A 173 -9.28 0.84 -18.15
C VAL A 173 -8.09 0.75 -17.19
N ASP A 174 -7.38 -0.37 -17.22
CA ASP A 174 -6.13 -0.55 -16.47
C ASP A 174 -4.97 -0.29 -17.41
N LEU A 175 -4.25 0.82 -17.19
CA LEU A 175 -3.08 1.24 -17.96
C LEU A 175 -1.81 0.78 -17.27
N PHE A 176 -0.95 0.04 -17.97
CA PHE A 176 0.29 -0.51 -17.39
C PHE A 176 1.45 -0.53 -18.40
N PRO A 177 2.72 -0.53 -17.93
CA PRO A 177 3.87 -0.55 -18.82
C PRO A 177 3.95 -1.82 -19.67
N LEU A 178 4.21 -1.67 -20.98
CA LEU A 178 4.26 -2.76 -21.98
C LEU A 178 5.32 -3.87 -21.69
N GLY A 179 6.19 -3.67 -20.70
CA GLY A 179 7.28 -4.59 -20.32
C GLY A 179 7.14 -5.26 -18.95
N GLU A 180 6.03 -5.03 -18.22
CA GLU A 180 5.81 -5.65 -16.90
C GLU A 180 4.91 -6.89 -16.95
N LEU A 181 4.48 -7.31 -18.15
CA LEU A 181 3.74 -8.56 -18.38
C LEU A 181 4.62 -9.77 -18.04
N LEU A 182 4.12 -10.66 -17.18
CA LEU A 182 4.67 -12.00 -17.04
C LEU A 182 4.01 -12.90 -18.08
N ASP A 183 4.81 -13.70 -18.79
CA ASP A 183 4.30 -14.77 -19.66
C ASP A 183 3.39 -15.70 -18.84
N GLU A 184 2.17 -15.94 -19.34
CA GLU A 184 1.16 -16.84 -18.73
C GLU A 184 1.61 -18.30 -18.63
#